data_AF-A0A3S9V4E6-F1
#
_entry.id   AF-A0A3S9V4E6-F1
#
_cell.length_a   1.000
_cell.length_b   1.000
_cell.length_c   1.000
_cell.angle_alpha   90.00
_cell.angle_beta   90.00
_cell.angle_gamma   90.00
#
_symmetry.space_group_name_H-M   'P 1'
#
loop_
_entity.id
_entity.type
_entity.pdbx_description
1 polymer ?
#
loop_
_entity_poly.entity_id
_entity_poly.type
_entity_poly.pdbx_seq_one_letter_code
_entity_poly.pdbx_strand_id
1 'polypeptide(L)'
;MFNQWLNKHQAKASGKPCFIPRQIQIDGNWIWDGKWAGAPPPVCDILLTYTRCQQLECPVGPKERPAAYVYKQSEPSKFRYVPFWARFAEQINLDMADEVEARIISRRRGDGVRNIMGG
;
A
#
# COMPACT_ATOMS: atom_id res chain seq x y z
N MET A 1 -20.49 6.84 1.41
CA MET A 1 -19.16 6.24 1.15
C MET A 1 -19.19 4.81 1.65
N PHE A 2 -19.12 3.81 0.74
CA PHE A 2 -19.04 2.41 1.16
C PHE A 2 -17.62 2.15 1.67
N ASN A 3 -17.48 1.73 2.93
CA ASN A 3 -16.22 1.18 3.43
C ASN A 3 -15.87 -0.04 2.58
N GLN A 4 -14.97 0.13 1.61
CA GLN A 4 -14.45 -0.94 0.74
C GLN A 4 -13.55 -1.94 1.49
N TRP A 5 -13.60 -1.91 2.82
CA TRP A 5 -12.82 -2.78 3.67
C TRP A 5 -13.38 -4.19 3.56
N LEU A 6 -12.49 -5.14 3.31
CA LEU A 6 -12.88 -6.52 3.08
C LEU A 6 -12.76 -7.34 4.36
N ASN A 7 -13.59 -8.37 4.45
CA ASN A 7 -13.34 -9.46 5.38
C ASN A 7 -12.33 -10.47 4.79
N LYS A 8 -11.88 -11.44 5.60
CA LYS A 8 -10.89 -12.45 5.18
C LYS A 8 -11.29 -13.22 3.93
N HIS A 9 -12.56 -13.60 3.79
CA HIS A 9 -13.05 -14.35 2.63
C HIS A 9 -13.02 -13.51 1.36
N GLN A 10 -13.49 -12.26 1.45
CA GLN A 10 -13.46 -11.31 0.34
C GLN A 10 -12.03 -10.97 -0.09
N ALA A 11 -11.13 -10.73 0.87
CA ALA A 11 -9.72 -10.47 0.59
C ALA A 11 -9.06 -11.65 -0.14
N LYS A 12 -9.29 -12.89 0.34
CA LYS A 12 -8.79 -14.09 -0.33
C LYS A 12 -9.36 -14.26 -1.73
N ALA A 13 -10.67 -14.06 -1.90
CA ALA A 13 -11.34 -14.17 -3.19
C ALA A 13 -10.88 -13.13 -4.22
N SER A 14 -10.37 -11.97 -3.76
CA SER A 14 -9.85 -10.94 -4.65
C SER A 14 -8.57 -11.35 -5.40
N GLY A 15 -7.83 -12.35 -4.89
CA GLY A 15 -6.52 -12.75 -5.42
C GLY A 15 -5.42 -11.69 -5.28
N LYS A 16 -5.68 -10.58 -4.57
CA LYS A 16 -4.72 -9.48 -4.43
C LYS A 16 -3.76 -9.70 -3.26
N PRO A 17 -2.52 -9.18 -3.36
CA PRO A 17 -1.57 -9.26 -2.27
C PRO A 17 -2.09 -8.54 -1.02
N CYS A 18 -1.90 -9.16 0.14
CA CYS A 18 -2.27 -8.63 1.43
C CYS A 18 -1.02 -8.42 2.28
N PHE A 19 -0.78 -7.21 2.74
CA PHE A 19 0.27 -6.92 3.73
C PHE A 19 -0.28 -7.12 5.13
N ILE A 20 0.44 -7.91 5.93
CA ILE A 20 0.10 -8.20 7.32
C ILE A 20 1.19 -7.55 8.20
N PRO A 21 0.92 -6.38 8.79
CA PRO A 21 1.85 -5.73 9.72
C PRO A 21 2.07 -6.60 10.95
N ARG A 22 3.30 -6.65 11.43
CA ARG A 22 3.68 -7.31 12.69
C ARG A 22 4.82 -6.54 13.33
N GLN A 23 4.94 -6.62 14.64
CA GLN A 23 6.14 -6.17 15.32
C GLN A 23 7.14 -7.33 15.37
N ILE A 24 8.40 -7.03 15.06
CA ILE A 24 9.52 -7.95 15.24
C ILE A 24 10.56 -7.29 16.13
N GLN A 25 11.29 -8.11 16.87
CA GLN A 25 12.38 -7.63 17.72
C GLN A 25 13.70 -7.78 16.97
N ILE A 26 14.45 -6.69 16.82
CA ILE A 26 15.81 -6.65 16.25
C ILE A 26 16.69 -5.87 17.21
N ASP A 27 17.81 -6.46 17.65
CA ASP A 27 18.76 -5.84 18.58
C ASP A 27 18.10 -5.24 19.84
N GLY A 28 17.13 -5.97 20.40
CA GLY A 28 16.37 -5.56 21.58
C GLY A 28 15.24 -4.54 21.32
N ASN A 29 15.15 -3.97 20.12
CA ASN A 29 14.14 -2.98 19.76
C ASN A 29 12.96 -3.58 19.01
N TRP A 30 11.73 -3.19 19.37
CA TRP A 30 10.53 -3.54 18.62
C TRP A 30 10.36 -2.62 17.44
N ILE A 31 10.45 -3.18 16.24
CA ILE A 31 10.23 -2.46 14.98
C ILE A 31 8.99 -2.98 14.27
N TRP A 32 8.31 -2.10 13.54
CA TRP A 32 7.22 -2.50 12.65
C TRP A 32 7.79 -3.08 11.36
N ASP A 33 7.39 -4.32 11.09
CA ASP A 33 7.66 -5.06 9.86
C ASP A 33 6.31 -5.58 9.30
N GLY A 34 6.33 -6.36 8.24
CA GLY A 34 5.17 -7.12 7.83
C GLY A 34 5.49 -8.15 6.77
N LYS A 35 4.51 -9.01 6.52
CA LYS A 35 4.61 -10.05 5.50
C LYS A 35 3.55 -9.86 4.44
N TRP A 36 3.96 -10.03 3.18
CA TRP A 36 3.04 -10.16 2.06
C TRP A 36 2.48 -11.57 1.98
N ALA A 37 1.17 -11.68 1.78
CA ALA A 37 0.45 -12.94 1.66
C ALA A 37 -0.47 -12.94 0.42
N GLY A 38 -0.74 -14.13 -0.11
CA GLY A 38 -1.66 -14.36 -1.23
C GLY A 38 -1.04 -14.14 -2.61
N ALA A 39 -0.24 -13.10 -2.79
CA ALA A 39 0.47 -12.78 -4.04
C ALA A 39 1.74 -11.95 -3.75
N PRO A 40 2.65 -11.79 -4.73
CA PRO A 40 3.82 -10.92 -4.60
C PRO A 40 3.43 -9.44 -4.33
N PRO A 41 4.33 -8.65 -3.72
CA PRO A 41 4.12 -7.22 -3.49
C PRO A 41 3.81 -6.47 -4.80
N PRO A 42 2.89 -5.50 -4.81
CA PRO A 42 2.63 -4.69 -6.00
C PRO A 42 3.86 -3.87 -6.42
N VAL A 43 4.06 -3.76 -7.73
CA VAL A 43 5.02 -2.83 -8.33
C VAL A 43 4.49 -1.41 -8.20
N CYS A 44 5.13 -0.60 -7.36
CA CYS A 44 4.79 0.81 -7.12
C CYS A 44 5.84 1.52 -6.26
N ASP A 45 5.85 2.86 -6.30
CA ASP A 45 6.67 3.66 -5.39
C ASP A 45 5.99 3.79 -4.01
N ILE A 46 4.67 3.83 -3.98
CA ILE A 46 3.95 3.85 -2.71
C ILE A 46 2.56 3.24 -2.86
N LEU A 47 2.07 2.66 -1.76
CA LEU A 47 0.70 2.22 -1.62
C LEU A 47 -0.04 3.22 -0.75
N LEU A 48 -1.17 3.72 -1.24
CA LEU A 48 -1.94 4.75 -0.56
C LEU A 48 -3.41 4.34 -0.39
N THR A 49 -4.05 4.81 0.67
CA THR A 49 -5.50 4.68 0.83
C THR A 49 -6.22 5.57 -0.18
N TYR A 50 -7.52 5.30 -0.40
CA TYR A 50 -8.36 6.11 -1.30
C TYR A 50 -8.30 7.60 -0.95
N THR A 51 -8.45 7.92 0.34
CA THR A 51 -8.42 9.29 0.83
C THR A 51 -7.06 9.94 0.67
N ARG A 52 -5.96 9.19 0.91
CA ARG A 52 -4.61 9.74 0.75
C ARG A 52 -4.28 10.00 -0.72
N CYS A 53 -4.77 9.19 -1.64
CA CYS A 53 -4.66 9.46 -3.09
C CYS A 53 -5.30 10.81 -3.46
N GLN A 54 -6.44 11.16 -2.86
CA GLN A 54 -7.08 12.47 -3.12
C GLN A 54 -6.27 13.63 -2.52
N GLN A 55 -5.73 13.46 -1.30
CA GLN A 55 -4.94 14.49 -0.63
C GLN A 55 -3.61 14.79 -1.32
N LEU A 56 -3.05 13.80 -2.02
CA LEU A 56 -1.82 13.94 -2.81
C LEU A 56 -2.08 14.27 -4.29
N GLU A 57 -3.29 14.75 -4.61
CA GLU A 57 -3.73 15.12 -5.96
C GLU A 57 -3.55 14.04 -7.04
N CYS A 58 -3.58 12.78 -6.62
CA CYS A 58 -3.46 11.60 -7.48
C CYS A 58 -4.70 10.68 -7.36
N PRO A 59 -5.92 11.22 -7.63
CA PRO A 59 -7.17 10.55 -7.28
C PRO A 59 -7.32 9.17 -7.94
N VAL A 60 -8.07 8.30 -7.28
CA VAL A 60 -8.40 6.97 -7.81
C VAL A 60 -9.34 7.10 -9.01
N GLY A 61 -9.00 6.46 -10.12
CA GLY A 61 -9.80 6.49 -11.34
C GLY A 61 -11.14 5.75 -11.22
N PRO A 62 -12.16 6.06 -12.04
CA PRO A 62 -13.52 5.50 -11.92
C PRO A 62 -13.63 3.96 -11.99
N LYS A 63 -12.64 3.29 -12.58
CA LYS A 63 -12.57 1.82 -12.69
C LYS A 63 -11.30 1.24 -12.07
N GLU A 64 -10.53 2.07 -11.38
CA GLU A 64 -9.26 1.67 -10.80
C GLU A 64 -9.51 0.79 -9.56
N ARG A 65 -8.95 -0.42 -9.58
CA ARG A 65 -9.09 -1.38 -8.50
C ARG A 65 -7.91 -1.25 -7.52
N PRO A 66 -8.09 -1.54 -6.23
CA PRO A 66 -6.99 -1.61 -5.28
C PRO A 66 -5.87 -2.53 -5.80
N ALA A 67 -4.61 -2.16 -5.57
CA ALA A 67 -3.47 -2.99 -5.91
C ALA A 67 -3.20 -4.04 -4.82
N ALA A 68 -3.46 -3.68 -3.57
CA ALA A 68 -3.23 -4.51 -2.39
C ALA A 68 -4.27 -4.24 -1.29
N TYR A 69 -4.25 -5.08 -0.27
CA TYR A 69 -4.91 -4.82 1.01
C TYR A 69 -3.91 -4.80 2.16
N VAL A 70 -4.18 -4.02 3.20
CA VAL A 70 -3.42 -4.03 4.45
C VAL A 70 -4.31 -4.53 5.58
N TYR A 71 -3.83 -5.51 6.34
CA TYR A 71 -4.53 -6.01 7.52
C TYR A 71 -4.41 -5.03 8.69
N LYS A 72 -5.55 -4.54 9.18
CA LYS A 72 -5.62 -3.67 10.35
C LYS A 72 -6.03 -4.48 11.57
N GLN A 73 -5.06 -4.88 12.40
CA GLN A 73 -5.30 -5.71 13.58
C GLN A 73 -6.18 -5.01 14.63
N SER A 74 -6.06 -3.68 14.76
CA SER A 74 -6.83 -2.86 15.71
C SER A 74 -8.31 -2.69 15.33
N GLU A 75 -8.71 -3.07 14.12
CA GLU A 75 -10.11 -3.01 13.69
C GLU A 75 -10.93 -4.12 14.37
N PRO A 76 -11.91 -3.79 15.23
CA PRO A 76 -12.65 -4.81 16.00
C PRO A 76 -13.57 -5.65 15.09
N SER A 77 -14.07 -5.08 13.99
CA SER A 77 -14.98 -5.79 13.08
C SER A 77 -14.27 -6.87 12.26
N LYS A 78 -15.06 -7.67 11.53
CA LYS A 78 -14.53 -8.66 10.58
C LYS A 78 -13.92 -8.05 9.31
N PHE A 79 -14.19 -6.77 9.05
CA PHE A 79 -13.74 -6.07 7.84
C PHE A 79 -12.38 -5.43 8.07
N ARG A 80 -11.32 -6.24 8.21
CA ARG A 80 -9.98 -5.77 8.62
C ARG A 80 -9.01 -5.50 7.46
N TYR A 81 -9.42 -5.71 6.22
CA TYR A 81 -8.55 -5.61 5.05
C TYR A 81 -8.81 -4.30 4.33
N VAL A 82 -7.94 -3.32 4.57
CA VAL A 82 -8.05 -1.96 4.05
C VAL A 82 -7.51 -1.92 2.63
N PRO A 83 -8.25 -1.37 1.64
CA PRO A 83 -7.76 -1.28 0.26
C PRO A 83 -6.70 -0.19 0.09
N PHE A 84 -5.69 -0.51 -0.71
CA PHE A 84 -4.61 0.41 -1.07
C PHE A 84 -4.38 0.41 -2.60
N TRP A 85 -4.11 1.59 -3.15
CA TRP A 85 -3.84 1.82 -4.57
C TRP A 85 -2.36 2.10 -4.79
N ALA A 86 -1.85 1.58 -5.90
CA ALA A 86 -0.47 1.79 -6.32
C ALA A 86 -0.34 3.20 -6.89
N ARG A 87 0.65 3.96 -6.41
CA ARG A 87 1.05 5.22 -6.99
C ARG A 87 2.54 5.22 -7.31
N PHE A 88 2.86 5.90 -8.39
CA PHE A 88 4.23 6.19 -8.82
C PHE A 88 4.54 7.66 -8.60
N ALA A 89 5.82 7.97 -8.40
CA ALA A 89 6.29 9.30 -8.07
C ALA A 89 5.85 10.36 -9.09
N GLU A 90 5.69 9.99 -10.36
CA GLU A 90 5.26 10.89 -11.44
C GLU A 90 3.77 11.25 -11.37
N GLN A 91 2.98 10.49 -10.61
CA GLN A 91 1.54 10.71 -10.45
C GLN A 91 1.22 11.56 -9.22
N ILE A 92 2.16 11.73 -8.30
CA ILE A 92 1.95 12.30 -6.97
C ILE A 92 2.37 13.76 -6.95
N ASN A 93 1.53 14.63 -6.40
CA ASN A 93 1.98 15.97 -6.01
C ASN A 93 2.85 15.86 -4.73
N LEU A 94 4.17 15.95 -4.91
CA LEU A 94 5.14 15.79 -3.82
C LEU A 94 5.13 16.96 -2.82
N ASP A 95 4.62 18.13 -3.21
CA ASP A 95 4.48 19.28 -2.29
C ASP A 95 3.43 19.01 -1.20
N MET A 96 2.56 18.03 -1.42
CA MET A 96 1.51 17.59 -0.49
C MET A 96 1.92 16.35 0.33
N ALA A 97 3.06 15.75 0.02
CA ALA A 97 3.57 14.56 0.70
C ALA A 97 4.16 14.92 2.07
N ASP A 98 3.94 14.06 3.07
CA ASP A 98 4.64 14.20 4.34
C ASP A 98 6.10 13.72 4.23
N GLU A 99 6.91 13.98 5.26
CA GLU A 99 8.33 13.60 5.28
C GLU A 99 8.55 12.09 5.10
N VAL A 100 7.64 11.26 5.62
CA VAL A 100 7.74 9.81 5.55
C VAL A 100 7.46 9.33 4.13
N GLU A 101 6.41 9.85 3.51
CA GLU A 101 6.02 9.57 2.13
C GLU A 101 7.10 10.04 1.15
N ALA A 102 7.58 11.28 1.30
CA ALA A 102 8.67 11.82 0.48
C ALA A 102 9.93 10.95 0.57
N ARG A 103 10.28 10.47 1.77
CA ARG A 103 11.39 9.53 1.99
C ARG A 103 11.14 8.16 1.35
N ILE A 104 9.92 7.63 1.41
CA ILE A 104 9.59 6.34 0.77
C ILE A 104 9.69 6.46 -0.75
N ILE A 105 9.11 7.51 -1.32
CA ILE A 105 9.08 7.74 -2.76
C ILE A 105 10.50 7.97 -3.31
N SER A 106 11.32 8.77 -2.61
CA SER A 106 12.71 9.02 -3.02
C SER A 106 13.59 7.76 -2.98
N ARG A 107 13.43 6.89 -1.97
CA ARG A 107 14.16 5.61 -1.90
C ARG A 107 13.85 4.66 -3.04
N ARG A 108 12.62 4.68 -3.55
CA ARG A 108 12.19 3.77 -4.62
C ARG A 108 12.44 4.29 -6.03
N ARG A 109 12.90 5.55 -6.18
CA ARG A 109 13.35 6.14 -7.44
C ARG A 109 14.69 5.60 -7.99
N GLY A 110 15.19 4.47 -7.50
CA GLY A 110 16.46 3.88 -7.95
C GLY A 110 16.65 2.40 -7.63
N ASP A 111 16.06 1.88 -6.56
CA ASP A 111 16.45 0.58 -6.01
C ASP A 111 15.42 -0.57 -6.21
N GLY A 112 15.00 -0.81 -7.45
CA GLY A 112 14.69 -2.20 -7.84
C GLY A 112 13.24 -2.62 -8.06
N VAL A 113 12.41 -1.80 -8.74
CA VAL A 113 11.20 -2.35 -9.40
C VAL A 113 11.04 -1.90 -10.85
N ARG A 114 11.65 -0.79 -11.26
CA ARG A 114 11.83 -0.48 -12.67
C ARG A 114 13.11 -1.17 -13.15
N ASN A 115 12.98 -2.41 -13.64
CA ASN A 115 13.84 -2.77 -14.75
C ASN A 115 13.49 -1.78 -15.85
N ILE A 116 14.34 -0.77 -16.04
CA ILE A 116 14.41 -0.05 -17.30
C ILE A 116 14.73 -1.16 -18.32
N MET A 117 13.69 -1.69 -18.97
CA MET A 117 13.89 -2.40 -20.23
C MET A 117 14.36 -1.33 -21.20
N GLY A 118 15.68 -1.15 -21.26
CA GLY A 118 16.34 -0.61 -22.44
C GLY A 118 16.20 -1.63 -23.56
N GLY A 119 15.75 -1.15 -24.71
CA GLY A 119 15.55 -1.91 -25.94
C GLY A 119 14.66 -1.13 -26.90
#